data_AF-J1T2B1-F1
#
_entry.id   AF-J1T2B1-F1
#
_cell.length_a   1.000
_cell.length_b   1.000
_cell.length_c   1.000
_cell.angle_alpha   90.00
_cell.angle_beta   90.00
_cell.angle_gamma   90.00
#
_symmetry.space_group_name_H-M   'P 1'
#
loop_
_entity.id
_entity.type
_entity.pdbx_description
1 polymer ?
#
loop_
_entity_poly.entity_id
_entity_poly.type
_entity_poly.pdbx_seq_one_letter_code
_entity_poly.pdbx_strand_id
1 'polypeptide(L)'
;MLGAAKLLYFIDRGHLELAEEIAERALTRTQDSTAALPLLGQLRFARGRFNEAVTIFDQGIRAAEPGAEFHRHMRVLKYLALLAAGNSASSAARTTDMAHLGSDCPPEIALMIGWTAVAPDQTLPDASRQALAALGFHRATRAIEYLYFTSTRHVTFEHGRANIMRNMIAHLSRLYGKQVVPDFVLRSIGSLASA
;
A
#
# COMPACT_ATOMS: atom_id res chain seq x y z
N MET A 1 14.72 -16.67 -8.78
CA MET A 1 15.08 -15.30 -9.21
C MET A 1 14.12 -14.26 -8.63
N LEU A 2 12.81 -14.40 -8.83
CA LEU A 2 11.81 -13.46 -8.25
C LEU A 2 11.92 -13.29 -6.72
N GLY A 3 12.18 -14.36 -5.96
CA GLY A 3 12.39 -14.27 -4.52
C GLY A 3 13.57 -13.37 -4.12
N ALA A 4 14.69 -13.42 -4.85
CA ALA A 4 15.84 -12.55 -4.60
C ALA A 4 15.52 -11.08 -4.90
N ALA A 5 14.84 -10.81 -6.02
CA ALA A 5 14.35 -9.48 -6.34
C ALA A 5 13.38 -8.95 -5.27
N LYS A 6 12.48 -9.79 -4.77
CA LYS A 6 11.54 -9.43 -3.69
C LYS A 6 12.26 -9.10 -2.38
N LEU A 7 13.32 -9.84 -2.04
CA LEU A 7 14.16 -9.55 -0.88
C LEU A 7 14.90 -8.22 -1.05
N LEU A 8 15.53 -7.99 -2.21
CA LEU A 8 16.23 -6.73 -2.52
C LEU A 8 15.29 -5.53 -2.46
N TYR A 9 14.06 -5.66 -2.97
CA TYR A 9 12.99 -4.69 -2.80
C TYR A 9 12.72 -4.45 -1.31
N PHE A 10 12.45 -5.52 -0.53
CA PHE A 10 12.03 -5.35 0.85
C PHE A 10 13.11 -4.85 1.81
N ILE A 11 14.38 -5.19 1.61
CA ILE A 11 15.45 -4.70 2.50
C ILE A 11 15.66 -3.18 2.39
N ASP A 12 15.24 -2.58 1.27
CA ASP A 12 15.20 -1.12 1.07
C ASP A 12 16.56 -0.44 1.31
N ARG A 13 17.62 -1.01 0.74
CA ARG A 13 19.02 -0.56 0.89
C ARG A 13 19.61 0.03 -0.40
N GLY A 14 18.78 0.59 -1.27
CA GLY A 14 19.22 1.20 -2.54
C GLY A 14 19.46 0.20 -3.67
N HIS A 15 18.78 -0.96 -3.65
CA HIS A 15 18.91 -2.00 -4.67
C HIS A 15 17.70 -2.10 -5.60
N LEU A 16 16.94 -1.01 -5.78
CA LEU A 16 15.72 -1.04 -6.61
C LEU A 16 16.03 -1.34 -8.07
N GLU A 17 17.11 -0.78 -8.62
CA GLU A 17 17.57 -1.04 -9.99
C GLU A 17 17.92 -2.52 -10.18
N LEU A 18 18.69 -3.11 -9.25
CA LEU A 18 19.09 -4.52 -9.32
C LEU A 18 17.89 -5.46 -9.14
N ALA A 19 16.99 -5.15 -8.20
CA ALA A 19 15.77 -5.91 -8.00
C ALA A 19 14.92 -5.95 -9.28
N GLU A 20 14.85 -4.81 -9.98
CA GLU A 20 14.15 -4.67 -11.24
C GLU A 20 14.79 -5.45 -12.37
N GLU A 21 16.11 -5.35 -12.56
CA GLU A 21 16.81 -6.15 -13.57
C GLU A 21 16.57 -7.66 -13.37
N ILE A 22 16.66 -8.14 -12.12
CA ILE A 22 16.42 -9.54 -11.79
C ILE A 22 14.95 -9.93 -12.06
N ALA A 23 13.99 -9.07 -11.74
CA ALA A 23 12.57 -9.33 -11.98
C ALA A 23 12.24 -9.36 -13.49
N GLU A 24 12.76 -8.41 -14.27
CA GLU A 24 12.59 -8.36 -15.73
C GLU A 24 13.24 -9.57 -16.41
N ARG A 25 14.44 -9.98 -15.99
CA ARG A 25 15.11 -11.19 -16.48
C ARG A 25 14.36 -12.47 -16.11
N ALA A 26 13.72 -12.51 -14.95
CA ALA A 26 12.89 -13.65 -14.57
C ALA A 26 11.64 -13.74 -15.46
N LEU A 27 11.03 -12.60 -15.80
CA LEU A 27 9.87 -12.55 -16.69
C LEU A 27 10.22 -12.97 -18.12
N THR A 28 11.31 -12.48 -18.70
CA THR A 28 11.71 -12.85 -20.07
C THR A 28 11.99 -14.33 -20.25
N ARG A 29 12.44 -15.02 -19.19
CA ARG A 29 12.70 -16.47 -19.18
C ARG A 29 11.48 -17.32 -18.88
N THR A 30 10.51 -16.75 -18.17
CA THR A 30 9.30 -17.46 -17.74
C THR A 30 8.16 -16.85 -18.54
N GLN A 31 8.00 -17.34 -19.77
CA GLN A 31 7.23 -16.74 -20.87
C GLN A 31 5.75 -16.41 -20.59
N ASP A 32 5.24 -16.61 -19.36
CA ASP A 32 3.86 -16.32 -19.00
C ASP A 32 3.59 -16.23 -17.47
N SER A 33 4.57 -15.81 -16.65
CA SER A 33 4.34 -15.84 -15.18
C SER A 33 3.64 -14.59 -14.65
N THR A 34 2.31 -14.65 -14.53
CA THR A 34 1.50 -13.69 -13.77
C THR A 34 2.02 -13.44 -12.36
N ALA A 35 2.74 -14.42 -11.78
CA ALA A 35 3.37 -14.32 -10.46
C ALA A 35 4.45 -13.23 -10.33
N ALA A 36 5.01 -12.74 -11.45
CA ALA A 36 6.00 -11.66 -11.43
C ALA A 36 5.35 -10.25 -11.42
N LEU A 37 4.09 -10.13 -11.86
CA LEU A 37 3.39 -8.85 -12.01
C LEU A 37 3.31 -8.03 -10.72
N PRO A 38 3.03 -8.60 -9.52
CA PRO A 38 3.02 -7.82 -8.28
C PRO A 38 4.35 -7.14 -8.01
N LEU A 39 5.47 -7.86 -8.19
CA LEU A 39 6.80 -7.33 -7.92
C LEU A 39 7.21 -6.26 -8.94
N LEU A 40 6.96 -6.48 -10.23
CA LEU A 40 7.26 -5.48 -11.26
C LEU A 40 6.44 -4.19 -11.05
N GLY A 41 5.15 -4.34 -10.75
CA GLY A 41 4.30 -3.19 -10.42
C GLY A 41 4.81 -2.45 -9.19
N GLN A 42 5.21 -3.16 -8.13
CA GLN A 42 5.79 -2.57 -6.92
C GLN A 42 7.13 -1.86 -7.19
N LEU A 43 7.98 -2.36 -8.08
CA LEU A 43 9.24 -1.72 -8.46
C LEU A 43 9.02 -0.44 -9.30
N ARG A 44 8.07 -0.47 -10.25
CA ARG A 44 7.64 0.75 -10.96
C ARG A 44 7.07 1.78 -9.99
N PHE A 45 6.17 1.35 -9.10
CA PHE A 45 5.57 2.16 -8.03
C PHE A 45 6.61 2.78 -7.10
N ALA A 46 7.55 1.99 -6.60
CA ALA A 46 8.62 2.46 -5.71
C ALA A 46 9.47 3.56 -6.36
N ARG A 47 9.73 3.44 -7.67
CA ARG A 47 10.48 4.43 -8.46
C ARG A 47 9.62 5.58 -8.98
N GLY A 48 8.41 5.75 -8.46
CA GLY A 48 7.47 6.82 -8.82
C GLY A 48 6.88 6.74 -10.24
N ARG A 49 7.09 5.61 -10.94
CA ARG A 49 6.47 5.33 -12.24
C ARG A 49 5.05 4.80 -12.02
N PHE A 50 4.20 5.63 -11.43
CA PHE A 50 2.89 5.21 -10.95
C PHE A 50 1.95 4.72 -12.06
N ASN A 51 1.94 5.39 -13.22
CA ASN A 51 1.09 4.99 -14.35
C ASN A 51 1.49 3.61 -14.92
N GLU A 52 2.79 3.35 -15.02
CA GLU A 52 3.31 2.03 -15.41
C GLU A 52 2.92 0.97 -14.38
N ALA A 53 3.08 1.27 -13.09
CA ALA A 53 2.67 0.37 -12.01
C ALA A 53 1.19 0.02 -12.10
N VAL A 54 0.31 1.02 -12.28
CA VAL A 54 -1.13 0.82 -12.44
C VAL A 54 -1.45 -0.09 -13.63
N THR A 55 -0.76 0.10 -14.76
CA THR A 55 -0.95 -0.73 -15.95
C THR A 55 -0.56 -2.20 -15.68
N ILE A 56 0.55 -2.43 -14.99
CA ILE A 56 0.98 -3.78 -14.59
C ILE A 56 -0.04 -4.40 -13.62
N PHE A 57 -0.53 -3.63 -12.65
CA PHE A 57 -1.54 -4.13 -11.73
C PHE A 57 -2.85 -4.48 -12.45
N ASP A 58 -3.26 -3.69 -13.44
CA ASP A 58 -4.42 -3.98 -14.27
C ASP A 58 -4.27 -5.25 -15.10
N GLN A 59 -3.08 -5.55 -15.59
CA GLN A 59 -2.80 -6.83 -16.24
C GLN A 59 -2.99 -8.00 -15.28
N GLY A 60 -2.46 -7.90 -14.05
CA GLY A 60 -2.62 -8.97 -13.06
C GLY A 60 -4.06 -9.11 -12.56
N ILE A 61 -4.80 -8.01 -12.44
CA ILE A 61 -6.24 -8.05 -12.10
C ILE A 61 -7.02 -8.80 -13.20
N ARG A 62 -6.76 -8.50 -14.48
CA ARG A 62 -7.43 -9.18 -15.62
C ARG A 62 -7.09 -10.66 -15.72
N ALA A 63 -5.88 -11.05 -15.34
CA ALA A 63 -5.43 -12.44 -15.42
C ALA A 63 -5.83 -13.29 -14.20
N ALA A 64 -6.34 -12.66 -13.13
CA ALA A 64 -6.67 -13.34 -11.89
C ALA A 64 -8.13 -13.82 -11.86
N GLU A 65 -8.37 -14.95 -11.20
CA GLU A 65 -9.72 -15.36 -10.86
C GLU A 65 -10.38 -14.34 -9.90
N PRO A 66 -11.57 -13.81 -10.22
CA PRO A 66 -12.26 -12.87 -9.35
C PRO A 66 -12.42 -13.39 -7.92
N GLY A 67 -12.14 -12.51 -6.95
CA GLY A 67 -12.25 -12.84 -5.53
C GLY A 67 -11.06 -13.63 -4.95
N ALA A 68 -10.21 -14.26 -5.77
CA ALA A 68 -9.03 -14.98 -5.29
C ALA A 68 -8.02 -14.04 -4.58
N GLU A 69 -7.15 -14.61 -3.74
CA GLU A 69 -6.14 -13.84 -2.99
C GLU A 69 -5.27 -12.98 -3.92
N PHE A 70 -4.80 -13.55 -5.03
CA PHE A 70 -4.00 -12.81 -6.01
C PHE A 70 -4.77 -11.63 -6.63
N HIS A 71 -6.05 -11.81 -6.97
CA HIS A 71 -6.91 -10.74 -7.47
C HIS A 71 -7.05 -9.61 -6.44
N ARG A 72 -7.30 -9.94 -5.16
CA ARG A 72 -7.34 -8.95 -4.07
C ARG A 72 -6.01 -8.24 -3.90
N HIS A 73 -4.91 -8.99 -3.89
CA HIS A 73 -3.57 -8.45 -3.71
C HIS A 73 -3.25 -7.40 -4.79
N MET A 74 -3.51 -7.70 -6.06
CA MET A 74 -3.26 -6.77 -7.16
C MET A 74 -4.12 -5.49 -7.05
N ARG A 75 -5.37 -5.60 -6.60
CA ARG A 75 -6.24 -4.44 -6.36
C ARG A 75 -5.71 -3.55 -5.24
N VAL A 76 -5.23 -4.15 -4.15
CA VAL A 76 -4.63 -3.40 -3.02
C VAL A 76 -3.34 -2.69 -3.46
N LEU A 77 -2.49 -3.34 -4.26
CA LEU A 77 -1.27 -2.71 -4.79
C LEU A 77 -1.60 -1.55 -5.74
N LYS A 78 -2.59 -1.72 -6.63
CA LYS A 78 -3.09 -0.63 -7.49
C LYS A 78 -3.62 0.53 -6.66
N TYR A 79 -4.37 0.25 -5.60
CA TYR A 79 -4.91 1.27 -4.71
C TYR A 79 -3.80 2.13 -4.09
N LEU A 80 -2.76 1.49 -3.54
CA LEU A 80 -1.60 2.18 -2.96
C LEU A 80 -0.85 3.01 -4.01
N ALA A 81 -0.72 2.51 -5.24
CA ALA A 81 -0.09 3.28 -6.33
C ALA A 81 -0.90 4.53 -6.72
N LEU A 82 -2.23 4.42 -6.74
CA LEU A 82 -3.10 5.58 -6.99
C LEU A 82 -3.00 6.61 -5.87
N LEU A 83 -2.95 6.20 -4.60
CA LEU A 83 -2.70 7.10 -3.48
C LEU A 83 -1.36 7.81 -3.65
N ALA A 84 -0.28 7.07 -3.89
CA ALA A 84 1.05 7.65 -4.04
C ALA A 84 1.11 8.69 -5.16
N ALA A 85 0.38 8.44 -6.26
CA ALA A 85 0.22 9.37 -7.38
C ALA A 85 -0.65 10.61 -7.06
N GLY A 86 -1.21 10.71 -5.85
CA GLY A 86 -1.99 11.86 -5.40
C GLY A 86 -3.49 11.78 -5.69
N ASN A 87 -4.00 10.62 -6.13
CA ASN A 87 -5.44 10.45 -6.28
C ASN A 87 -6.11 10.50 -4.90
N SER A 88 -7.33 11.07 -4.85
CA SER A 88 -8.10 11.04 -3.61
C SER A 88 -8.41 9.59 -3.22
N ALA A 89 -8.41 9.30 -1.92
CA ALA A 89 -8.61 7.94 -1.43
C ALA A 89 -9.99 7.38 -1.83
N SER A 90 -11.03 8.20 -1.83
CA SER A 90 -12.35 7.78 -2.30
C SER A 90 -12.37 7.43 -3.80
N SER A 91 -11.62 8.17 -4.64
CA SER A 91 -11.50 7.84 -6.07
C SER A 91 -10.70 6.56 -6.26
N ALA A 92 -9.53 6.45 -5.62
CA ALA A 92 -8.69 5.27 -5.69
C ALA A 92 -9.45 4.02 -5.22
N ALA A 93 -10.14 4.10 -4.07
CA ALA A 93 -10.93 3.02 -3.51
C ALA A 93 -12.06 2.58 -4.45
N ARG A 94 -12.72 3.51 -5.15
CA ARG A 94 -13.74 3.18 -6.15
C ARG A 94 -13.13 2.52 -7.38
N THR A 95 -12.03 3.06 -7.90
CA THR A 95 -11.33 2.51 -9.07
C THR A 95 -10.83 1.08 -8.85
N THR A 96 -10.48 0.73 -7.62
CA THR A 96 -10.01 -0.61 -7.27
C THR A 96 -11.05 -1.42 -6.52
N ASP A 97 -12.26 -0.88 -6.38
CA ASP A 97 -13.43 -1.52 -5.75
C ASP A 97 -13.18 -1.99 -4.29
N MET A 98 -12.39 -1.25 -3.50
CA MET A 98 -11.97 -1.66 -2.14
C MET A 98 -13.14 -1.97 -1.17
N ALA A 99 -14.36 -1.53 -1.47
CA ALA A 99 -15.55 -1.89 -0.70
C ALA A 99 -15.91 -3.39 -0.83
N HIS A 100 -15.53 -4.04 -1.92
CA HIS A 100 -15.82 -5.45 -2.20
C HIS A 100 -14.53 -6.26 -2.35
N LEU A 101 -13.72 -6.28 -1.29
CA LEU A 101 -12.56 -7.16 -1.22
C LEU A 101 -12.95 -8.65 -1.13
N GLY A 102 -14.20 -8.97 -0.80
CA GLY A 102 -14.72 -10.34 -0.72
C GLY A 102 -14.72 -10.90 0.71
N SER A 103 -15.60 -11.88 0.95
CA SER A 103 -15.82 -12.50 2.27
C SER A 103 -14.59 -13.19 2.84
N ASP A 104 -13.71 -13.68 1.98
CA ASP A 104 -12.52 -14.45 2.37
C ASP A 104 -11.31 -13.54 2.65
N CYS A 105 -11.51 -12.22 2.63
CA CYS A 105 -10.49 -11.28 3.08
C CYS A 105 -10.38 -11.34 4.61
N PRO A 106 -9.18 -11.59 5.18
CA PRO A 106 -9.00 -11.54 6.62
C PRO A 106 -9.50 -10.22 7.22
N PRO A 107 -10.32 -10.24 8.29
CA PRO A 107 -10.94 -9.05 8.85
C PRO A 107 -9.94 -7.93 9.19
N GLU A 108 -8.76 -8.28 9.68
CA GLU A 108 -7.70 -7.35 10.04
C GLU A 108 -7.15 -6.61 8.81
N ILE A 109 -7.02 -7.31 7.68
CA ILE A 109 -6.57 -6.72 6.41
C ILE A 109 -7.66 -5.78 5.88
N ALA A 110 -8.93 -6.19 5.92
CA ALA A 110 -10.05 -5.36 5.51
C ALA A 110 -10.14 -4.06 6.34
N LEU A 111 -9.94 -4.16 7.66
CA LEU A 111 -9.90 -3.01 8.56
C LEU A 111 -8.75 -2.06 8.23
N MET A 112 -7.53 -2.58 8.08
CA MET A 112 -6.35 -1.79 7.72
C MET A 112 -6.55 -1.04 6.39
N ILE A 113 -7.08 -1.72 5.37
CA ILE A 113 -7.39 -1.10 4.08
C ILE A 113 -8.48 -0.02 4.28
N GLY A 114 -9.54 -0.32 5.03
CA GLY A 114 -10.59 0.64 5.36
C GLY A 114 -10.07 1.93 5.99
N TRP A 115 -9.13 1.84 6.94
CA TRP A 115 -8.52 3.00 7.58
C TRP A 115 -7.64 3.84 6.63
N THR A 116 -7.16 3.25 5.54
CA THR A 116 -6.48 4.00 4.47
C THR A 116 -7.44 4.54 3.42
N ALA A 117 -8.59 3.88 3.19
CA ALA A 117 -9.55 4.19 2.13
C ALA A 117 -10.52 5.33 2.45
N VAL A 118 -10.82 5.54 3.74
CA VAL A 118 -11.70 6.61 4.19
C VAL A 118 -10.89 7.89 4.36
N ALA A 119 -11.31 8.96 3.69
CA ALA A 119 -10.63 10.25 3.77
C ALA A 119 -10.69 10.84 5.20
N PRO A 120 -9.74 11.69 5.62
CA PRO A 120 -9.66 12.16 7.00
C PRO A 120 -10.89 12.97 7.46
N ASP A 121 -11.54 13.66 6.54
CA ASP A 121 -12.76 14.45 6.72
C ASP A 121 -14.02 13.58 6.77
N GLN A 122 -13.92 12.31 6.38
CA GLN A 122 -15.00 11.35 6.43
C GLN A 122 -14.98 10.56 7.74
N THR A 123 -16.17 10.20 8.20
CA THR A 123 -16.33 9.37 9.39
C THR A 123 -16.15 7.90 9.05
N LEU A 124 -15.28 7.22 9.80
CA LEU A 124 -15.13 5.76 9.69
C LEU A 124 -16.46 5.07 10.06
N PRO A 125 -16.85 3.98 9.36
CA PRO A 125 -17.98 3.15 9.78
C PRO A 125 -17.84 2.72 11.24
N ASP A 126 -18.95 2.61 11.98
CA ASP A 126 -18.90 2.45 13.44
C ASP A 126 -18.13 1.21 13.88
N ALA A 127 -18.30 0.07 13.21
CA ALA A 127 -17.52 -1.14 13.48
C ALA A 127 -16.01 -0.92 13.27
N SER A 128 -15.63 -0.21 12.19
CA SER A 128 -14.23 0.12 11.89
C SER A 128 -13.64 1.09 12.91
N ARG A 129 -14.43 2.08 13.35
CA ARG A 129 -14.06 3.04 14.39
C ARG A 129 -13.86 2.37 15.75
N GLN A 130 -14.78 1.48 16.14
CA GLN A 130 -14.68 0.71 17.37
C GLN A 130 -13.46 -0.22 17.34
N ALA A 131 -13.21 -0.90 16.22
CA ALA A 131 -12.01 -1.73 16.04
C ALA A 131 -10.72 -0.90 16.18
N LEU A 132 -10.68 0.29 15.57
CA LEU A 132 -9.54 1.21 15.67
C LEU A 132 -9.31 1.70 17.11
N ALA A 133 -10.38 1.98 17.85
CA ALA A 133 -10.33 2.34 19.27
C ALA A 133 -9.91 1.16 20.17
N ALA A 134 -10.32 -0.07 19.83
CA ALA A 134 -9.99 -1.27 20.58
C ALA A 134 -8.52 -1.71 20.44
N LEU A 135 -7.78 -1.21 19.44
CA LEU A 135 -6.34 -1.45 19.31
C LEU A 135 -5.56 -0.97 20.54
N GLY A 136 -5.96 0.19 21.08
CA GLY A 136 -5.14 0.94 22.02
C GLY A 136 -3.89 1.56 21.39
N PHE A 137 -3.23 2.44 22.14
CA PHE A 137 -2.11 3.25 21.67
C PHE A 137 -0.99 2.44 21.01
N HIS A 138 -0.49 1.39 21.68
CA HIS A 138 0.66 0.64 21.19
C HIS A 138 0.38 -0.11 19.89
N ARG A 139 -0.79 -0.73 19.74
CA ARG A 139 -1.14 -1.46 18.51
C ARG A 139 -1.47 -0.50 17.37
N ALA A 140 -2.03 0.68 17.67
CA ALA A 140 -2.19 1.76 16.70
C ALA A 140 -0.84 2.22 16.14
N THR A 141 0.17 2.43 16.99
CA THR A 141 1.54 2.72 16.52
C THR A 141 2.07 1.59 15.63
N ARG A 142 1.92 0.32 16.03
CA ARG A 142 2.34 -0.83 15.19
C ARG A 142 1.60 -0.91 13.86
N ALA A 143 0.33 -0.49 13.77
CA ALA A 143 -0.40 -0.42 12.52
C ALA A 143 0.24 0.59 11.54
N ILE A 144 0.67 1.76 12.04
CA ILE A 144 1.43 2.74 11.26
C ILE A 144 2.74 2.16 10.77
N GLU A 145 3.51 1.53 11.65
CA GLU A 145 4.76 0.87 11.28
C GLU A 145 4.55 -0.21 10.23
N TYR A 146 3.50 -1.02 10.37
CA TYR A 146 3.17 -2.08 9.44
C TYR A 146 2.92 -1.54 8.03
N LEU A 147 2.06 -0.52 7.88
CA LEU A 147 1.82 0.11 6.57
C LEU A 147 3.12 0.73 6.01
N TYR A 148 3.92 1.33 6.88
CA TYR A 148 5.19 1.92 6.49
C TYR A 148 6.15 0.88 5.91
N PHE A 149 6.45 -0.19 6.66
CA PHE A 149 7.46 -1.19 6.30
C PHE A 149 7.04 -2.10 5.15
N THR A 150 5.75 -2.35 4.98
CA THR A 150 5.24 -3.25 3.93
C THR A 150 5.01 -2.55 2.61
N SER A 151 4.62 -1.27 2.64
CA SER A 151 4.02 -0.62 1.47
C SER A 151 4.58 0.76 1.13
N THR A 152 5.21 1.44 2.08
CA THR A 152 5.48 2.88 1.95
C THR A 152 6.96 3.20 1.82
N ARG A 153 7.82 2.58 2.65
CA ARG A 153 9.25 2.95 2.75
C ARG A 153 10.00 2.92 1.41
N HIS A 154 9.62 1.98 0.53
CA HIS A 154 10.25 1.74 -0.76
C HIS A 154 9.98 2.85 -1.78
N VAL A 155 8.93 3.65 -1.58
CA VAL A 155 8.58 4.74 -2.50
C VAL A 155 9.61 5.84 -2.37
N THR A 156 10.34 6.11 -3.44
CA THR A 156 11.45 7.07 -3.51
C THR A 156 11.02 8.52 -3.25
N PHE A 157 9.83 8.91 -3.71
CA PHE A 157 9.33 10.27 -3.56
C PHE A 157 8.59 10.49 -2.24
N GLU A 158 8.98 11.53 -1.49
CA GLU A 158 8.42 11.83 -0.16
C GLU A 158 6.91 12.07 -0.21
N HIS A 159 6.43 12.82 -1.21
CA HIS A 159 5.00 13.09 -1.40
C HIS A 159 4.20 11.79 -1.59
N GLY A 160 4.80 10.75 -2.15
CA GLY A 160 4.14 9.49 -2.44
C GLY A 160 3.96 8.70 -1.15
N ARG A 161 5.02 8.69 -0.33
CA ARG A 161 4.96 8.16 1.03
C ARG A 161 3.92 8.89 1.88
N ALA A 162 3.91 10.23 1.84
CA ALA A 162 2.95 11.05 2.55
C ALA A 162 1.49 10.74 2.12
N ASN A 163 1.24 10.65 0.82
CA ASN A 163 -0.10 10.38 0.30
C ASN A 163 -0.65 9.01 0.76
N ILE A 164 0.18 7.96 0.77
CA ILE A 164 -0.22 6.63 1.25
C ILE A 164 -0.57 6.67 2.74
N MET A 165 0.27 7.32 3.54
CA MET A 165 0.16 7.29 5.01
C MET A 165 -0.90 8.24 5.56
N ARG A 166 -1.27 9.29 4.81
CA ARG A 166 -2.11 10.42 5.24
C ARG A 166 -3.33 10.00 6.04
N ASN A 167 -4.16 9.13 5.48
CA ASN A 167 -5.49 8.85 6.04
C ASN A 167 -5.40 8.08 7.35
N MET A 168 -4.59 7.02 7.38
CA MET A 168 -4.43 6.21 8.58
C MET A 168 -3.75 7.01 9.71
N ILE A 169 -2.75 7.84 9.38
CA ILE A 169 -2.14 8.78 10.34
C ILE A 169 -3.19 9.74 10.90
N ALA A 170 -4.05 10.32 10.06
CA ALA A 170 -5.05 11.28 10.50
C ALA A 170 -6.08 10.63 11.45
N HIS A 171 -6.61 9.46 11.09
CA HIS A 171 -7.58 8.74 11.94
C HIS A 171 -6.99 8.33 13.28
N LEU A 172 -5.75 7.82 13.29
CA LEU A 172 -5.08 7.42 14.52
C LEU A 172 -4.65 8.62 15.38
N SER A 173 -4.16 9.69 14.77
CA SER A 173 -3.77 10.90 15.49
C SER A 173 -4.96 11.59 16.14
N ARG A 174 -6.15 11.50 15.53
CA ARG A 174 -7.39 12.02 16.11
C ARG A 174 -7.79 11.27 17.39
N LEU A 175 -7.56 9.96 17.44
CA LEU A 175 -7.92 9.12 18.59
C LEU A 175 -6.86 9.15 19.70
N TYR A 176 -5.59 9.14 19.32
CA TYR A 176 -4.48 8.86 20.24
C TYR A 176 -3.46 10.00 20.36
N GLY A 177 -3.69 11.13 19.68
CA GLY A 177 -2.76 12.25 19.59
C GLY A 177 -1.61 12.01 18.59
N LYS A 178 -0.88 13.07 18.26
CA LYS A 178 0.21 13.02 17.26
C LYS A 178 1.34 12.06 17.64
N GLN A 179 1.53 11.81 18.93
CA GLN A 179 2.54 10.89 19.47
C GLN A 179 2.34 9.42 19.06
N VAL A 180 1.17 9.06 18.50
CA VAL A 180 0.94 7.71 17.97
C VAL A 180 1.80 7.41 16.74
N VAL A 181 2.24 8.45 16.02
CA VAL A 181 3.04 8.35 14.80
C VAL A 181 4.52 8.28 15.17
N PRO A 182 5.26 7.21 14.80
CA PRO A 182 6.69 7.14 15.06
C PRO A 182 7.49 8.23 14.34
N ASP A 183 8.50 8.80 15.01
CA ASP A 183 9.32 9.88 14.43
C ASP A 183 9.99 9.51 13.11
N PHE A 184 10.38 8.24 12.94
CA PHE A 184 11.01 7.79 11.69
C PHE A 184 10.03 7.80 10.51
N VAL A 185 8.73 7.61 10.77
CA VAL A 185 7.69 7.74 9.75
C VAL A 185 7.52 9.21 9.38
N LEU A 186 7.43 10.10 10.38
CA LEU A 186 7.34 11.54 10.16
C LEU A 186 8.51 12.09 9.34
N ARG A 187 9.75 11.69 9.67
CA ARG A 187 10.95 12.06 8.90
C ARG A 187 10.90 11.54 7.46
N SER A 188 10.31 10.37 7.24
CA SER A 188 10.24 9.76 5.92
C SER A 188 9.20 10.42 5.01
N ILE A 189 8.09 10.91 5.54
CA ILE A 189 7.00 11.50 4.73
C ILE A 189 7.14 13.02 4.51
N GLY A 190 8.15 13.66 5.11
CA GLY A 190 8.38 15.11 5.01
C GLY A 190 7.34 15.94 5.78
N SER A 191 7.49 17.27 5.76
CA SER A 191 6.68 18.20 6.57
C SER A 191 5.21 18.31 6.14
N LEU A 192 4.86 17.85 4.93
CA LEU A 192 3.52 17.94 4.32
C LEU A 192 2.42 17.15 5.05
N ALA A 193 2.76 16.26 5.99
CA ALA A 193 1.80 15.48 6.76
C ALA A 193 1.43 16.10 8.13
N SER A 194 1.95 17.30 8.44
CA SER A 194 1.78 17.94 9.75
C SER A 194 0.50 18.79 9.89
N ALA A 195 -0.23 18.98 8.77
CA ALA A 195 -1.43 19.79 8.67
C ALA A 195 -2.70 18.94 8.73
#